data_AF-A0A2T4VXN3-F1
#
_entry.id   AF-A0A2T4VXN3-F1
#
_cell.length_a   1.000
_cell.length_b   1.000
_cell.length_c   1.000
_cell.angle_alpha   90.00
_cell.angle_beta   90.00
_cell.angle_gamma   90.00
#
_symmetry.space_group_name_H-M   'P 1'
#
loop_
_entity.id
_entity.type
_entity.pdbx_description
1 polymer ?
#
loop_
_entity_poly.entity_id
_entity_poly.type
_entity_poly.pdbx_seq_one_letter_code
_entity_poly.pdbx_strand_id
1 'polypeptide(L)'
;MMIEQVQGFDTSFYKGSTIGSQSDFIQNTQMQEEVSSIDFSSLLQDMAKEAVGTIKNAEEVSLDALQGKVSMREAIDSIIQAERTLQTSIALRDKIISSYLEISKMQI
;
A
#
# COMPACT_ATOMS: atom_id res chain seq x y z
N MET A 1 46.06 15.17 -20.42
CA MET A 1 46.29 16.29 -19.48
C MET A 1 44.95 16.57 -18.83
N MET A 2 44.64 16.12 -17.59
CA MET A 2 45.36 16.36 -16.31
C MET A 2 45.61 17.88 -16.17
N ILE A 3 45.28 18.60 -15.09
CA ILE A 3 45.30 18.26 -13.66
C ILE A 3 44.37 19.27 -12.92
N GLU A 4 43.83 18.84 -11.78
CA GLU A 4 43.22 19.64 -10.70
C GLU A 4 43.86 21.00 -10.41
N GLN A 5 43.02 21.94 -9.95
CA GLN A 5 43.43 22.99 -9.03
C GLN A 5 42.44 23.04 -7.84
N VAL A 6 42.63 22.12 -6.90
CA VAL A 6 42.20 22.27 -5.51
C VAL A 6 43.37 22.90 -4.76
N GLN A 7 43.17 24.06 -4.13
CA GLN A 7 43.83 24.44 -2.87
C GLN A 7 43.17 25.68 -2.26
N GLY A 8 42.46 25.47 -1.14
CA GLY A 8 42.42 26.36 0.02
C GLY A 8 41.77 27.74 -0.11
N PHE A 9 40.50 27.84 0.26
CA PHE A 9 39.96 29.06 0.86
C PHE A 9 39.22 28.71 2.16
N ASP A 10 40.01 28.37 3.19
CA ASP A 10 39.61 28.56 4.57
C ASP A 10 39.59 30.08 4.80
N THR A 11 38.43 30.62 5.20
CA THR A 11 38.30 31.47 6.40
C THR A 11 36.97 32.22 6.39
N SER A 12 36.37 32.25 7.58
CA SER A 12 35.26 33.12 8.01
C SER A 12 33.87 32.49 8.00
N PHE A 13 33.76 31.44 8.81
CA PHE A 13 32.78 31.30 9.89
C PHE A 13 31.68 32.37 9.93
N TYR A 14 30.44 31.90 9.74
CA TYR A 14 29.21 32.63 10.04
C TYR A 14 29.25 33.15 11.48
N LYS A 15 29.50 34.46 11.58
CA LYS A 15 29.31 35.30 12.76
C LYS A 15 27.81 35.34 13.09
N GLY A 16 27.41 34.76 14.23
CA GLY A 16 26.11 35.06 14.84
C GLY A 16 25.36 33.91 15.52
N SER A 17 26.02 33.05 16.30
CA SER A 17 25.35 32.26 17.34
C SER A 17 26.20 32.25 18.60
N THR A 18 25.64 32.78 19.68
CA THR A 18 25.81 32.41 21.10
C THR A 18 25.65 33.65 21.99
N ILE A 19 24.50 33.79 22.64
CA ILE A 19 24.30 34.29 24.01
C ILE A 19 22.84 33.99 24.39
N GLY A 20 22.65 32.99 25.25
CA GLY A 20 21.51 32.84 26.17
C GLY A 20 20.14 32.40 25.62
N SER A 21 19.89 31.09 25.58
CA SER A 21 18.68 30.48 26.19
C SER A 21 18.85 28.96 26.21
N GLN A 22 19.30 28.45 27.35
CA GLN A 22 19.35 27.04 27.68
C GLN A 22 17.91 26.58 27.98
N SER A 23 17.31 25.86 27.05
CA SER A 23 16.15 25.00 27.28
C SER A 23 16.43 23.66 26.58
N ASP A 24 17.35 22.92 27.17
CA ASP A 24 17.48 21.48 26.95
C ASP A 24 16.19 20.76 27.39
N PHE A 25 15.96 19.59 26.81
CA PHE A 25 14.95 18.58 27.17
C PHE A 25 13.51 18.81 26.70
N ILE A 26 13.23 18.42 25.45
CA ILE A 26 12.46 17.19 25.21
C ILE A 26 13.22 16.34 24.18
N GLN A 27 14.08 15.48 24.72
CA GLN A 27 14.45 14.24 24.08
C GLN A 27 13.40 13.21 24.48
N ASN A 28 12.54 12.82 23.54
CA ASN A 28 11.92 11.51 23.58
C ASN A 28 12.03 10.89 22.18
N THR A 29 13.18 10.28 21.96
CA THR A 29 13.37 8.92 21.42
C THR A 29 12.31 8.44 20.43
N GLN A 30 12.69 8.49 19.15
CA GLN A 30 12.21 7.57 18.11
C GLN A 30 12.71 6.14 18.40
N MET A 31 12.13 5.15 17.68
CA MET A 31 12.49 3.73 17.55
C MET A 31 11.66 2.81 18.48
N GLN A 32 10.92 1.77 18.06
CA GLN A 32 10.82 1.09 16.77
C GLN A 32 9.69 0.05 16.88
N GLU A 33 8.67 0.17 16.05
CA GLU A 33 8.03 -1.00 15.41
C GLU A 33 7.55 -0.52 14.05
N GLU A 34 8.50 -0.32 13.15
CA GLU A 34 8.23 -0.24 11.72
C GLU A 34 7.85 -1.64 11.24
N VAL A 35 6.68 -2.10 11.66
CA VAL A 35 5.83 -2.80 10.72
C VAL A 35 5.46 -1.69 9.76
N SER A 36 5.97 -1.74 8.53
CA SER A 36 5.40 -0.94 7.46
C SER A 36 3.90 -1.15 7.54
N SER A 37 3.19 -0.15 8.06
CA SER A 37 1.76 -0.21 8.23
C SER A 37 1.23 -0.13 6.83
N ILE A 38 1.17 -1.28 6.16
CA ILE A 38 0.48 -1.39 4.90
C ILE A 38 -0.92 -0.90 5.23
N ASP A 39 -1.28 0.25 4.68
CA ASP A 39 -2.55 0.88 4.98
C ASP A 39 -3.65 -0.10 4.59
N PHE A 40 -4.29 -0.64 5.61
CA PHE A 40 -5.26 -1.71 5.49
C PHE A 40 -6.40 -1.30 4.54
N SER A 41 -6.81 -0.03 4.60
CA SER A 41 -7.78 0.55 3.68
C SER A 41 -7.29 0.55 2.23
N SER A 42 -5.98 0.76 1.98
CA SER A 42 -5.39 0.70 0.64
C SER A 42 -5.41 -0.72 0.10
N LEU A 43 -4.99 -1.71 0.90
CA LEU A 43 -5.06 -3.12 0.47
C LEU A 43 -6.49 -3.54 0.16
N LEU A 44 -7.44 -3.18 1.01
CA LEU A 44 -8.84 -3.54 0.78
C LEU A 44 -9.42 -2.82 -0.45
N GLN A 45 -9.02 -1.57 -0.67
CA GLN A 45 -9.38 -0.82 -1.86
C GLN A 45 -8.80 -1.46 -3.12
N ASP A 46 -7.55 -1.91 -3.09
CA ASP A 46 -6.89 -2.53 -4.23
C ASP A 46 -7.45 -3.92 -4.53
N MET A 47 -7.75 -4.71 -3.50
CA MET A 47 -8.46 -5.99 -3.66
C MET A 47 -9.89 -5.80 -4.19
N ALA A 48 -10.60 -4.77 -3.74
CA ALA A 48 -11.92 -4.44 -4.28
C ALA A 48 -11.84 -4.03 -5.76
N LYS A 49 -10.83 -3.23 -6.15
CA LYS A 49 -10.57 -2.90 -7.57
C LYS A 49 -10.25 -4.15 -8.38
N GLU A 50 -9.45 -5.06 -7.85
CA GLU A 50 -9.08 -6.31 -8.50
C GLU A 50 -10.30 -7.23 -8.70
N ALA A 51 -11.15 -7.38 -7.68
CA ALA A 51 -12.40 -8.14 -7.77
C ALA A 51 -13.33 -7.55 -8.84
N VAL A 52 -13.51 -6.22 -8.86
CA VAL A 52 -14.32 -5.56 -9.89
C VAL A 52 -13.70 -5.72 -11.27
N GLY A 53 -12.38 -5.61 -11.39
CA GLY A 53 -11.65 -5.77 -12.65
C GLY A 53 -11.78 -7.17 -13.22
N THR A 54 -11.63 -8.20 -12.38
CA THR A 54 -11.76 -9.60 -12.78
C THR A 54 -13.20 -9.96 -13.19
N ILE A 55 -14.21 -9.47 -12.46
CA ILE A 55 -15.62 -9.63 -12.85
C ILE A 55 -15.90 -8.96 -14.20
N LYS A 56 -15.45 -7.71 -14.38
CA LYS A 56 -15.64 -6.98 -15.63
C LYS A 56 -14.97 -7.68 -16.82
N ASN A 57 -13.78 -8.25 -16.61
CA ASN A 57 -13.10 -9.04 -17.63
C ASN A 57 -13.91 -10.30 -17.98
N ALA A 58 -14.47 -10.99 -16.98
CA ALA A 58 -15.33 -12.14 -17.22
C ALA A 58 -16.61 -11.78 -18.01
N GLU A 59 -17.18 -10.59 -17.78
CA GLU A 59 -18.31 -10.08 -18.57
C GLU A 59 -17.91 -9.81 -20.03
N GLU A 60 -16.75 -9.20 -20.26
CA GLU A 60 -16.22 -8.93 -21.60
C GLU A 60 -15.98 -10.24 -22.38
N VAL A 61 -15.30 -11.21 -21.76
CA VAL A 61 -15.06 -12.53 -22.35
C VAL A 61 -16.37 -13.28 -22.60
N SER A 62 -17.35 -13.14 -21.71
CA SER A 62 -18.69 -13.71 -21.90
C SER A 62 -19.41 -13.10 -23.10
N LEU A 63 -19.31 -11.78 -23.30
CA LEU A 63 -19.86 -11.11 -24.49
C LEU A 63 -19.17 -11.57 -25.77
N ASP A 64 -17.86 -11.75 -25.73
CA ASP A 64 -17.11 -12.25 -26.88
C ASP A 64 -17.40 -13.72 -27.19
N ALA A 65 -17.70 -14.53 -26.18
CA ALA A 65 -18.17 -15.90 -26.36
C ALA A 65 -19.56 -15.97 -27.00
N LEU A 66 -20.48 -15.08 -26.60
CA LEU A 66 -21.79 -14.94 -27.25
C LEU A 66 -21.68 -14.47 -28.70
N GLN A 67 -20.67 -13.65 -29.02
CA GLN A 67 -20.35 -13.22 -30.38
C GLN A 67 -19.58 -14.28 -31.20
N GLY A 68 -19.21 -15.41 -30.59
CA GLY A 68 -18.43 -16.47 -31.24
C GLY A 68 -16.96 -16.14 -31.45
N LYS A 69 -16.43 -15.07 -30.84
CA LYS A 69 -15.02 -14.69 -30.90
C LYS A 69 -14.14 -15.52 -29.97
N VAL A 70 -14.73 -16.03 -28.89
CA VAL A 70 -14.05 -16.82 -27.85
C VAL A 70 -14.91 -18.05 -27.55
N SER A 71 -14.31 -19.16 -27.10
CA SER A 71 -15.08 -20.38 -26.83
C SER A 71 -15.86 -20.28 -25.52
N MET A 72 -17.04 -20.94 -25.44
CA MET A 72 -17.83 -20.99 -24.20
C MET A 72 -17.07 -21.60 -23.02
N ARG A 73 -16.09 -22.48 -23.27
CA ARG A 73 -15.24 -23.06 -22.21
C ARG A 73 -14.36 -21.99 -21.59
N GLU A 74 -13.75 -21.17 -22.43
CA GLU A 74 -12.85 -20.10 -22.02
C GLU A 74 -13.60 -18.96 -21.31
N ALA A 75 -14.85 -18.68 -21.70
CA ALA A 75 -15.72 -17.80 -20.92
C ALA A 75 -16.05 -18.36 -19.53
N ILE A 76 -16.35 -19.66 -19.43
CA ILE A 76 -16.58 -20.32 -18.13
C ILE A 76 -15.32 -20.29 -17.26
N ASP A 77 -14.14 -20.49 -17.85
CA ASP A 77 -12.87 -20.43 -17.12
C ASP A 77 -12.62 -19.02 -16.54
N SER A 78 -12.90 -17.97 -17.32
CA SER A 78 -12.83 -16.58 -16.87
C SER A 78 -13.80 -16.30 -15.72
N ILE A 79 -15.04 -16.80 -15.81
CA ILE A 79 -16.03 -16.68 -14.74
C ILE A 79 -15.56 -17.39 -13.46
N ILE A 80 -15.04 -18.61 -13.57
CA ILE A 80 -14.52 -19.36 -12.41
C ILE A 80 -13.35 -18.62 -11.76
N GLN A 81 -12.49 -17.99 -12.56
CA GLN A 81 -11.39 -17.19 -12.05
C GLN A 81 -11.90 -15.96 -11.29
N ALA A 82 -12.87 -15.22 -11.85
CA ALA A 82 -13.50 -14.08 -11.19
C ALA A 82 -14.21 -14.50 -9.88
N GLU A 83 -14.89 -15.64 -9.88
CA GLU A 83 -15.57 -16.17 -8.69
C GLU A 83 -14.57 -16.46 -7.56
N ARG A 84 -13.42 -17.08 -7.86
CA ARG A 84 -12.38 -17.35 -6.86
C ARG A 84 -11.81 -16.07 -6.25
N THR A 85 -11.55 -15.06 -7.06
CA THR A 85 -11.06 -13.75 -6.59
C THR A 85 -12.11 -13.07 -5.71
N LEU A 86 -13.39 -13.12 -6.10
CA LEU A 86 -14.50 -12.60 -5.32
C LEU A 86 -14.65 -13.32 -3.98
N GLN A 87 -14.64 -14.65 -3.98
CA GLN A 87 -14.72 -15.46 -2.75
C GLN A 87 -13.58 -15.14 -1.78
N THR A 88 -12.36 -14.97 -2.30
CA THR A 88 -11.19 -14.58 -1.50
C THR A 88 -11.37 -13.18 -0.89
N SER A 89 -11.86 -12.23 -1.68
CA SER A 89 -12.12 -10.86 -1.23
C SER A 89 -13.19 -10.80 -0.14
N ILE A 90 -14.25 -11.61 -0.26
CA ILE A 90 -15.31 -11.74 0.76
C ILE A 90 -14.76 -12.38 2.03
N ALA A 91 -14.02 -13.48 1.92
CA ALA A 91 -13.42 -14.14 3.08
C ALA A 91 -12.49 -13.21 3.86
N LEU A 92 -11.72 -12.39 3.14
CA LEU A 92 -10.88 -11.38 3.76
C LEU A 92 -11.74 -10.33 4.48
N ARG A 93 -12.76 -9.74 3.81
CA ARG A 93 -13.70 -8.79 4.41
C ARG A 93 -14.26 -9.31 5.73
N ASP A 94 -14.73 -10.55 5.74
CA ASP A 94 -15.35 -11.14 6.93
C ASP A 94 -14.34 -11.30 8.07
N LYS A 95 -13.10 -11.70 7.76
CA LYS A 95 -12.02 -11.81 8.76
C LYS A 95 -11.66 -10.47 9.37
N ILE A 96 -11.59 -9.41 8.57
CA ILE A 96 -11.30 -8.07 9.07
C ILE A 96 -12.42 -7.57 9.98
N ILE A 97 -13.67 -7.72 9.55
CA ILE A 97 -14.82 -7.33 10.36
C ILE A 97 -14.76 -8.08 11.70
N SER A 98 -14.43 -9.36 11.69
CA SER A 98 -14.29 -10.17 12.90
C SER A 98 -13.17 -9.67 13.82
N SER A 99 -11.97 -9.38 13.28
CA SER A 99 -10.84 -8.87 14.05
C SER A 99 -11.10 -7.48 14.63
N TYR A 100 -11.81 -6.61 13.89
CA TYR A 100 -12.23 -5.31 14.42
C TYR A 100 -13.20 -5.46 15.61
N LEU A 101 -14.20 -6.34 15.48
CA LEU A 101 -15.13 -6.62 16.58
C LEU A 101 -14.44 -7.28 17.78
N GLU A 102 -13.43 -8.12 17.57
CA GLU A 102 -12.65 -8.75 18.63
C GLU A 102 -11.79 -7.75 19.40
N ILE A 103 -11.02 -6.91 18.70
CA ILE A 103 -10.22 -5.83 19.32
C ILE A 103 -11.14 -4.86 20.06
N SER A 104 -12.25 -4.47 19.43
CA SER A 104 -13.22 -3.56 20.05
C SER A 104 -13.86 -4.13 21.31
N LYS A 105 -13.97 -5.45 21.44
CA LYS A 105 -14.49 -6.12 22.65
C LYS A 105 -13.44 -6.28 23.75
N MET A 106 -12.16 -6.26 23.40
CA MET A 106 -11.05 -6.34 24.36
C MET A 106 -10.58 -4.96 24.84
N GLN A 107 -10.98 -3.86 24.19
CA GLN A 107 -10.76 -2.50 24.66
C GLN A 107 -11.76 -2.11 25.76
N ILE A 108 -11.62 -2.76 26.92
CA ILE A 108 -11.92 -2.22 28.25
C ILE A 108 -10.90 -2.75 29.26
#